data_AF-A0A2T9ZDN1-F1
#
_entry.id   AF-A0A2T9ZDN1-F1
#
_cell.length_a   1.000
_cell.length_b   1.000
_cell.length_c   1.000
_cell.angle_alpha   90.00
_cell.angle_beta   90.00
_cell.angle_gamma   90.00
#
_symmetry.space_group_name_H-M   'P 1'
#
loop_
_entity.id
_entity.type
_entity.pdbx_description
1 polymer ?
#
loop_
_entity_poly.entity_id
_entity_poly.type
_entity_poly.pdbx_seq_one_letter_code
_entity_poly.pdbx_strand_id
1 'polypeptide(L)'
;MTAPTFTEQLPEASPTVEAPVTMVSSGNPPSGARDGVASDLLPSFASENTTPSQASSSADNQLNAAPSSGGSGSCKFPWGSNNSDNVVPITPDQMNAGWAMSPNQSCQPGQWCPYACAPGYYSAQWDSSAALYNGPGSMNGGLFCDSNGVLQKPFKDKPYCVPGMMNAQIRNTLGSSVSACQTVYPGNEAMIIPTVAGPGSTAPLNVVPNTYWLGTSSQFYVNLAGSDNGHCIWGTPDKPVGNWGPYIFGGGQGKDGNTYISVQYNPLYIESGFSPKDVYNVEIKCLQGNCNFPQGGSCKCEGGVCSGDNGCTVTLPSGAKA
;
A
#
# COMPACT_ATOMS: atom_id res chain seq x y z
N MET A 1 56.05 51.78 -10.48
CA MET A 1 54.58 51.68 -10.33
C MET A 1 54.15 50.41 -11.00
N THR A 2 53.81 49.39 -10.23
CA THR A 2 53.30 48.10 -10.70
C THR A 2 52.25 47.69 -9.69
N ALA A 3 50.99 47.69 -10.13
CA ALA A 3 49.82 47.39 -9.32
C ALA A 3 49.71 45.88 -9.08
N PRO A 4 49.20 45.43 -7.92
CA PRO A 4 48.90 44.02 -7.69
C PRO A 4 47.56 43.64 -8.34
N THR A 5 47.55 42.50 -9.02
CA THR A 5 46.39 41.86 -9.63
C THR A 5 45.54 41.19 -8.55
N PHE A 6 44.25 41.52 -8.48
CA PHE A 6 43.27 40.86 -7.61
C PHE A 6 42.57 39.77 -8.42
N THR A 7 42.72 38.51 -8.02
CA THR A 7 41.98 37.39 -8.62
C THR A 7 40.72 37.17 -7.78
N GLU A 8 39.56 37.52 -8.33
CA GLU A 8 38.26 37.25 -7.74
C GLU A 8 37.88 35.78 -7.98
N GLN A 9 37.74 35.01 -6.92
CA GLN A 9 37.33 33.61 -6.97
C GLN A 9 35.81 33.53 -6.78
N LEU A 10 35.09 33.19 -7.86
CA LEU A 10 33.66 32.90 -7.86
C LEU A 10 33.36 31.69 -6.96
N PRO A 11 32.29 31.71 -6.13
CA PRO A 11 31.91 30.55 -5.34
C PRO A 11 31.32 29.44 -6.23
N GLU A 12 31.75 28.20 -5.99
CA GLU A 12 31.25 26.99 -6.63
C GLU A 12 29.76 26.77 -6.31
N ALA A 13 28.98 26.43 -7.34
CA ALA A 13 27.58 26.07 -7.22
C ALA A 13 27.43 24.74 -6.46
N SER A 14 26.56 24.72 -5.45
CA SER A 14 26.16 23.48 -4.75
C SER A 14 25.31 22.58 -5.66
N PRO A 15 25.47 21.24 -5.61
CA PRO A 15 24.72 20.33 -6.45
C PRO A 15 23.25 20.27 -6.03
N THR A 16 22.37 20.46 -7.01
CA THR A 16 20.92 20.30 -6.91
C THR A 16 20.59 18.81 -6.77
N VAL A 17 19.83 18.45 -5.75
CA VAL A 17 19.32 17.09 -5.56
C VAL A 17 18.07 16.93 -6.43
N GLU A 18 18.20 16.16 -7.52
CA GLU A 18 17.07 15.75 -8.36
C GLU A 18 16.20 14.71 -7.61
N ALA A 19 14.88 14.93 -7.62
CA ALA A 19 13.90 13.97 -7.14
C ALA A 19 13.76 12.79 -8.13
N PRO A 20 13.46 11.57 -7.66
CA PRO A 20 13.36 10.40 -8.53
C PRO A 20 12.17 10.51 -9.48
N VAL A 21 12.44 10.21 -10.76
CA VAL A 21 11.50 10.19 -11.88
C VAL A 21 10.49 9.06 -11.71
N THR A 22 9.20 9.38 -11.71
CA THR A 22 8.09 8.43 -11.81
C THR A 22 7.99 7.91 -13.25
N MET A 23 8.25 6.60 -13.46
CA MET A 23 8.11 5.93 -14.75
C MET A 23 6.74 5.24 -14.84
N VAL A 24 5.96 5.61 -15.84
CA VAL A 24 4.66 5.02 -16.18
C VAL A 24 4.87 3.66 -16.84
N SER A 25 4.32 2.59 -16.26
CA SER A 25 4.29 1.25 -16.88
C SER A 25 2.89 0.97 -17.43
N SER A 26 2.77 0.98 -18.76
CA SER A 26 1.58 0.59 -19.50
C SER A 26 1.62 -0.92 -19.77
N GLY A 27 0.77 -1.69 -19.08
CA GLY A 27 0.57 -3.12 -19.32
C GLY A 27 -0.87 -3.42 -19.72
N ASN A 28 -1.12 -3.73 -21.00
CA ASN A 28 -2.40 -4.25 -21.48
C ASN A 28 -2.65 -5.67 -20.94
N PRO A 29 -3.88 -6.02 -20.50
CA PRO A 29 -4.25 -7.40 -20.21
C PRO A 29 -4.58 -8.20 -21.50
N PRO A 30 -4.28 -9.51 -21.55
CA PRO A 30 -4.70 -10.35 -22.66
C PRO A 30 -6.17 -10.77 -22.52
N SER A 31 -6.88 -10.65 -23.64
CA SER A 31 -8.21 -11.17 -23.92
C SER A 31 -8.25 -12.70 -24.04
N GLY A 32 -9.28 -13.34 -23.48
CA GLY A 32 -9.58 -14.77 -23.73
C GLY A 32 -10.87 -15.22 -23.04
N ALA A 33 -11.87 -15.56 -23.84
CA ALA A 33 -13.26 -15.87 -23.45
C ALA A 33 -13.50 -17.37 -23.14
N ARG A 34 -14.57 -17.69 -22.38
CA ARG A 34 -15.81 -18.37 -22.83
C ARG A 34 -16.59 -19.09 -21.71
N ASP A 35 -17.91 -18.87 -21.75
CA ASP A 35 -19.05 -19.76 -21.54
C ASP A 35 -19.23 -20.59 -20.25
N GLY A 36 -20.37 -20.36 -19.57
CA GLY A 36 -21.36 -21.44 -19.46
C GLY A 36 -21.90 -21.85 -18.09
N VAL A 37 -23.14 -21.41 -17.84
CA VAL A 37 -24.27 -22.14 -17.23
C VAL A 37 -24.35 -22.30 -15.70
N ALA A 38 -25.50 -21.81 -15.21
CA ALA A 38 -26.03 -21.89 -13.85
C ALA A 38 -26.55 -23.30 -13.49
N SER A 39 -26.60 -23.59 -12.19
CA SER A 39 -27.71 -24.34 -11.59
C SER A 39 -27.74 -24.17 -10.07
N ASP A 40 -28.91 -23.78 -9.59
CA ASP A 40 -29.37 -23.82 -8.21
C ASP A 40 -29.21 -25.21 -7.56
N LEU A 41 -29.07 -25.24 -6.23
CA LEU A 41 -30.05 -25.84 -5.30
C LEU A 41 -29.50 -25.87 -3.87
N LEU A 42 -30.25 -25.23 -2.95
CA LEU A 42 -30.22 -25.46 -1.50
C LEU A 42 -30.83 -26.84 -1.16
N PRO A 43 -30.57 -27.41 0.03
CA PRO A 43 -31.50 -27.14 1.14
C PRO A 43 -30.86 -26.98 2.54
N SER A 44 -31.69 -26.35 3.38
CA SER A 44 -31.67 -26.19 4.84
C SER A 44 -31.55 -27.52 5.61
N PHE A 45 -31.04 -27.49 6.87
CA PHE A 45 -31.82 -27.76 8.09
C PHE A 45 -30.96 -27.79 9.38
N ALA A 46 -31.43 -26.99 10.36
CA ALA A 46 -31.56 -27.23 11.81
C ALA A 46 -30.35 -27.26 12.79
N SER A 47 -30.55 -26.43 13.82
CA SER A 47 -29.89 -26.25 15.12
C SER A 47 -29.73 -27.49 16.02
N GLU A 48 -28.77 -27.49 16.94
CA GLU A 48 -29.02 -27.25 18.39
C GLU A 48 -27.74 -27.17 19.26
N ASN A 49 -27.91 -26.45 20.38
CA ASN A 49 -27.00 -26.08 21.46
C ASN A 49 -26.27 -27.24 22.17
N THR A 50 -25.07 -26.97 22.70
CA THR A 50 -24.81 -26.97 24.17
C THR A 50 -23.37 -26.58 24.54
N THR A 51 -23.24 -25.61 25.45
CA THR A 51 -22.06 -25.28 26.26
C THR A 51 -21.99 -26.18 27.49
N PRO A 52 -20.81 -26.43 28.11
CA PRO A 52 -20.40 -25.52 29.20
C PRO A 52 -18.87 -25.35 29.45
N SER A 53 -18.58 -24.16 29.99
CA SER A 53 -17.61 -23.84 31.05
C SER A 53 -16.08 -23.84 30.84
N GLN A 54 -15.55 -22.68 31.24
CA GLN A 54 -14.18 -22.20 31.46
C GLN A 54 -13.12 -23.19 31.98
N ALA A 55 -11.89 -23.04 31.48
CA ALA A 55 -10.70 -22.87 32.30
C ALA A 55 -9.57 -22.18 31.51
N SER A 56 -8.96 -21.19 32.15
CA SER A 56 -7.79 -20.42 31.76
C SER A 56 -6.50 -21.25 31.76
N SER A 57 -5.67 -21.14 30.71
CA SER A 57 -4.21 -21.14 30.85
C SER A 57 -3.53 -20.62 29.59
N SER A 58 -2.52 -19.77 29.79
CA SER A 58 -1.61 -19.22 28.80
C SER A 58 -0.80 -20.33 28.13
N ALA A 59 -0.70 -20.32 26.80
CA ALA A 59 0.29 -21.11 26.07
C ALA A 59 0.60 -20.52 24.69
N ASP A 60 1.87 -20.57 24.35
CA ASP A 60 2.55 -20.08 23.17
C ASP A 60 1.86 -20.44 21.84
N ASN A 61 1.67 -19.43 20.98
CA ASN A 61 1.10 -19.62 19.65
C ASN A 61 2.19 -20.11 18.67
N GLN A 62 2.58 -21.38 18.79
CA GLN A 62 3.31 -22.08 17.73
C GLN A 62 2.33 -22.57 16.66
N LEU A 63 2.32 -21.88 15.51
CA LEU A 63 1.64 -22.36 14.30
C LEU A 63 2.39 -23.56 13.70
N ASN A 64 2.18 -24.74 14.26
CA ASN A 64 2.44 -26.02 13.58
C ASN A 64 1.09 -26.61 13.16
N ALA A 65 0.55 -26.15 12.04
CA ALA A 65 -0.58 -26.81 11.41
C ALA A 65 -0.07 -28.07 10.67
N ALA A 66 -0.44 -29.25 11.17
CA ALA A 66 -0.22 -30.52 10.48
C ALA A 66 -1.14 -30.62 9.24
N PRO A 67 -0.72 -31.32 8.17
CA PRO A 67 -1.37 -31.26 6.86
C PRO A 67 -2.66 -32.10 6.86
N SER A 68 -3.78 -31.47 6.50
CA SER A 68 -4.95 -32.21 6.02
C SER A 68 -4.71 -32.53 4.54
N SER A 69 -4.54 -33.81 4.26
CA SER A 69 -4.41 -34.34 2.91
C SER A 69 -5.79 -34.38 2.24
N GLY A 70 -5.94 -33.69 1.10
CA GLY A 70 -7.16 -33.79 0.28
C GLY A 70 -7.39 -32.63 -0.68
N GLY A 71 -6.73 -32.65 -1.84
CA GLY A 71 -7.27 -32.15 -3.12
C GLY A 71 -7.51 -30.64 -3.34
N SER A 72 -6.80 -30.10 -4.34
CA SER A 72 -6.99 -28.80 -5.03
C SER A 72 -6.65 -27.50 -4.28
N GLY A 73 -5.34 -27.28 -4.12
CA GLY A 73 -4.68 -26.23 -4.91
C GLY A 73 -4.95 -24.79 -4.51
N SER A 74 -4.73 -24.40 -3.25
CA SER A 74 -4.31 -23.04 -2.88
C SER A 74 -3.82 -23.06 -1.42
N CYS A 75 -2.86 -22.19 -1.07
CA CYS A 75 -2.35 -22.13 0.29
C CYS A 75 -3.25 -21.24 1.14
N LYS A 76 -3.78 -21.83 2.21
CA LYS A 76 -4.79 -21.20 3.04
C LYS A 76 -4.23 -19.95 3.73
N PHE A 77 -4.97 -18.85 3.65
CA PHE A 77 -4.70 -17.66 4.45
C PHE A 77 -4.92 -17.98 5.94
N PRO A 78 -3.89 -17.86 6.80
CA PRO A 78 -3.95 -18.40 8.16
C PRO A 78 -4.62 -17.47 9.17
N TRP A 79 -4.88 -16.20 8.82
CA TRP A 79 -5.40 -15.21 9.76
C TRP A 79 -6.90 -14.96 9.61
N GLY A 80 -7.57 -14.75 10.74
CA GLY A 80 -8.87 -14.06 10.77
C GLY A 80 -8.70 -12.55 10.92
N SER A 81 -9.79 -11.78 10.82
CA SER A 81 -9.77 -10.31 10.91
C SER A 81 -9.26 -9.76 12.24
N ASN A 82 -9.34 -10.55 13.32
CA ASN A 82 -8.80 -10.21 14.64
C ASN A 82 -7.62 -11.14 14.95
N ASN A 83 -6.40 -10.64 14.82
CA ASN A 83 -5.18 -11.37 15.15
C ASN A 83 -4.14 -10.43 15.78
N SER A 84 -3.17 -11.00 16.51
CA SER A 84 -2.08 -10.25 17.14
C SER A 84 -0.97 -9.83 16.18
N ASP A 85 -1.00 -10.32 14.94
CA ASP A 85 0.04 -10.09 13.93
C ASP A 85 -0.18 -8.81 13.13
N ASN A 86 -1.30 -8.10 13.35
CA ASN A 86 -1.77 -6.94 12.58
C ASN A 86 -1.92 -7.23 11.08
N VAL A 87 -2.16 -8.49 10.72
CA VAL A 87 -2.45 -8.90 9.34
C VAL A 87 -3.94 -8.71 9.08
N VAL A 88 -4.32 -8.22 7.89
CA VAL A 88 -5.73 -8.03 7.53
C VAL A 88 -6.03 -8.78 6.24
N PRO A 89 -7.15 -9.53 6.15
CA PRO A 89 -7.55 -10.14 4.89
C PRO A 89 -8.04 -9.08 3.91
N ILE A 90 -7.62 -9.15 2.65
CA ILE A 90 -8.22 -8.36 1.56
C ILE A 90 -9.13 -9.26 0.71
N THR A 91 -10.33 -8.77 0.42
CA THR A 91 -11.36 -9.49 -0.37
C THR A 91 -11.46 -10.99 -0.06
N PRO A 92 -11.63 -11.40 1.22
CA PRO A 92 -11.55 -12.81 1.64
C PRO A 92 -12.54 -13.75 0.94
N ASP A 93 -13.64 -13.21 0.41
CA ASP A 93 -14.67 -13.96 -0.31
C ASP A 93 -14.35 -14.15 -1.81
N GLN A 94 -13.17 -13.70 -2.26
CA GLN A 94 -12.71 -13.82 -3.65
C GLN A 94 -11.62 -14.90 -3.78
N MET A 95 -11.10 -15.12 -4.99
CA MET A 95 -10.14 -16.19 -5.28
C MET A 95 -8.81 -16.04 -4.51
N ASN A 96 -8.45 -14.82 -4.13
CA ASN A 96 -7.27 -14.54 -3.29
C ASN A 96 -7.45 -14.92 -1.83
N ALA A 97 -8.68 -15.22 -1.37
CA ALA A 97 -8.97 -15.76 -0.04
C ALA A 97 -8.31 -14.98 1.13
N GLY A 98 -8.12 -13.66 0.99
CA GLY A 98 -7.51 -12.80 2.00
C GLY A 98 -6.07 -12.36 1.71
N TRP A 99 -5.37 -13.04 0.80
CA TRP A 99 -4.01 -12.66 0.40
C TRP A 99 -3.98 -11.32 -0.33
N ALA A 100 -2.89 -10.57 -0.19
CA ALA A 100 -2.63 -9.32 -0.89
C ALA A 100 -2.29 -9.53 -2.37
N MET A 101 -3.15 -10.24 -3.08
CA MET A 101 -3.11 -10.57 -4.50
C MET A 101 -4.40 -10.09 -5.16
N SER A 102 -4.43 -9.97 -6.49
CA SER A 102 -5.65 -9.52 -7.17
C SER A 102 -6.83 -10.47 -6.86
N PRO A 103 -8.08 -9.99 -6.79
CA PRO A 103 -9.24 -10.82 -6.41
C PRO A 103 -9.45 -12.09 -7.25
N ASN A 104 -8.92 -12.12 -8.47
CA ASN A 104 -8.95 -13.25 -9.40
C ASN A 104 -7.66 -14.10 -9.39
N GLN A 105 -6.82 -13.96 -8.37
CA GLN A 105 -5.56 -14.70 -8.22
C GLN A 105 -5.57 -15.46 -6.89
N SER A 106 -5.21 -16.73 -6.93
CA SER A 106 -5.01 -17.57 -5.74
C SER A 106 -3.53 -17.70 -5.38
N CYS A 107 -3.20 -17.74 -4.10
CA CYS A 107 -1.89 -18.19 -3.61
C CYS A 107 -1.76 -19.72 -3.78
N GLN A 108 -0.78 -20.20 -4.55
CA GLN A 108 -0.60 -21.63 -4.87
C GLN A 108 0.68 -22.22 -4.26
N PRO A 109 0.75 -23.55 -4.06
CA PRO A 109 2.00 -24.22 -3.73
C PRO A 109 3.12 -23.87 -4.72
N GLY A 110 4.31 -23.59 -4.20
CA GLY A 110 5.48 -23.15 -4.97
C GLY A 110 5.51 -21.65 -5.30
N GLN A 111 4.64 -20.82 -4.72
CA GLN A 111 4.57 -19.39 -4.98
C GLN A 111 4.76 -18.54 -3.73
N TRP A 112 5.05 -17.26 -3.95
CA TRP A 112 5.07 -16.23 -2.92
C TRP A 112 3.69 -15.63 -2.73
N CYS A 113 3.28 -15.48 -1.48
CA CYS A 113 1.94 -15.09 -1.08
C CYS A 113 2.03 -13.83 -0.22
N PRO A 114 1.94 -12.64 -0.84
CA PRO A 114 1.92 -11.37 -0.13
C PRO A 114 0.67 -11.27 0.73
N TYR A 115 0.79 -10.66 1.92
CA TYR A 115 -0.34 -10.37 2.81
C TYR A 115 -0.39 -8.88 3.13
N ALA A 116 -1.57 -8.41 3.53
CA ALA A 116 -1.79 -7.02 3.90
C ALA A 116 -1.61 -6.83 5.40
N CYS A 117 -1.00 -5.71 5.79
CA CYS A 117 -0.96 -5.28 7.17
C CYS A 117 -2.01 -4.20 7.43
N ALA A 118 -2.45 -4.07 8.69
CA ALA A 118 -3.35 -3.02 9.11
C ALA A 118 -2.81 -1.62 8.73
N PRO A 119 -3.67 -0.62 8.49
CA PRO A 119 -3.24 0.73 8.17
C PRO A 119 -2.14 1.26 9.11
N GLY A 120 -1.07 1.82 8.54
CA GLY A 120 0.11 2.28 9.27
C GLY A 120 1.22 1.24 9.44
N TYR A 121 1.00 -0.02 9.06
CA TYR A 121 1.99 -1.09 9.15
C TYR A 121 2.42 -1.58 7.76
N TYR A 122 3.65 -2.07 7.65
CA TYR A 122 4.18 -2.74 6.46
C TYR A 122 4.49 -4.21 6.71
N SER A 123 4.46 -5.02 5.64
CA SER A 123 4.85 -6.44 5.69
C SER A 123 6.35 -6.58 5.91
N ALA A 124 6.76 -7.31 6.94
CA ALA A 124 8.16 -7.57 7.25
C ALA A 124 8.70 -8.89 6.68
N GLN A 125 7.97 -9.50 5.74
CA GLN A 125 8.30 -10.79 5.13
C GLN A 125 8.34 -10.68 3.60
N TRP A 126 9.42 -11.20 3.01
CA TRP A 126 9.68 -11.23 1.57
C TRP A 126 10.91 -12.10 1.27
N ASP A 127 11.20 -12.32 0.00
CA ASP A 127 12.40 -13.03 -0.46
C ASP A 127 13.67 -12.25 -0.16
N SER A 128 14.49 -12.74 0.78
CA SER A 128 15.75 -12.11 1.16
C SER A 128 16.80 -12.09 0.04
N SER A 129 16.60 -12.85 -1.04
CA SER A 129 17.48 -12.83 -2.20
C SER A 129 17.18 -11.70 -3.19
N ALA A 130 16.03 -11.02 -3.05
CA ALA A 130 15.68 -9.88 -3.89
C ALA A 130 16.70 -8.74 -3.70
N ALA A 131 17.41 -8.39 -4.76
CA ALA A 131 18.49 -7.39 -4.73
C ALA A 131 18.15 -6.11 -5.52
N LEU A 132 17.18 -6.18 -6.43
CA LEU A 132 16.72 -5.06 -7.27
C LEU A 132 15.20 -4.99 -7.24
N TYR A 133 14.65 -3.78 -7.16
CA TYR A 133 13.20 -3.55 -7.09
C TYR A 133 12.45 -4.00 -8.35
N ASN A 134 13.15 -4.22 -9.46
CA ASN A 134 12.63 -4.70 -10.73
C ASN A 134 13.35 -5.98 -11.23
N GLY A 135 14.12 -6.65 -10.36
CA GLY A 135 14.89 -7.84 -10.71
C GLY A 135 14.23 -9.14 -10.24
N PRO A 136 14.92 -10.28 -10.39
CA PRO A 136 14.47 -11.55 -9.81
C PRO A 136 14.15 -11.40 -8.33
N GLY A 137 12.98 -11.89 -7.92
CA GLY A 137 12.50 -11.79 -6.55
C GLY A 137 11.79 -10.47 -6.20
N SER A 138 11.69 -9.49 -7.10
CA SER A 138 11.00 -8.23 -6.78
C SER A 138 9.51 -8.41 -6.45
N MET A 139 8.87 -9.41 -7.05
CA MET A 139 7.47 -9.74 -6.80
C MET A 139 7.27 -10.74 -5.65
N ASN A 140 8.36 -11.19 -5.03
CA ASN A 140 8.34 -12.26 -4.03
C ASN A 140 8.11 -11.70 -2.61
N GLY A 141 6.90 -11.23 -2.35
CA GLY A 141 6.50 -10.70 -1.05
C GLY A 141 5.76 -11.69 -0.15
N GLY A 142 5.74 -11.40 1.15
CA GLY A 142 5.02 -12.16 2.15
C GLY A 142 5.65 -13.51 2.47
N LEU A 143 4.83 -14.55 2.47
CA LEU A 143 5.24 -15.91 2.84
C LEU A 143 5.45 -16.76 1.59
N PHE A 144 6.41 -17.67 1.64
CA PHE A 144 6.57 -18.65 0.57
C PHE A 144 5.70 -19.86 0.88
N CYS A 145 4.78 -20.20 0.00
CA CYS A 145 4.06 -21.45 0.12
C CYS A 145 4.85 -22.57 -0.56
N ASP A 146 5.31 -23.56 0.21
CA ASP A 146 6.07 -24.66 -0.36
C ASP A 146 5.19 -25.62 -1.19
N SER A 147 5.82 -26.59 -1.84
CA SER A 147 5.13 -27.55 -2.71
C SER A 147 4.11 -28.43 -2.00
N ASN A 148 4.15 -28.49 -0.67
CA ASN A 148 3.21 -29.24 0.16
C ASN A 148 2.06 -28.37 0.69
N GLY A 149 2.04 -27.08 0.33
CA GLY A 149 1.03 -26.13 0.84
C GLY A 149 1.38 -25.56 2.21
N VAL A 150 2.59 -25.75 2.72
CA VAL A 150 3.02 -25.24 4.03
C VAL A 150 3.66 -23.86 3.86
N LEU A 151 3.20 -22.90 4.65
CA LEU A 151 3.69 -21.53 4.62
C LEU A 151 5.04 -21.41 5.34
N GLN A 152 6.02 -20.89 4.62
CA GLN A 152 7.37 -20.62 5.10
C GLN A 152 7.54 -19.13 5.34
N LYS A 153 7.96 -18.78 6.55
CA LYS A 153 8.27 -17.41 6.96
C LYS A 153 9.75 -17.11 6.65
N PRO A 154 10.06 -16.19 5.72
CA PRO A 154 11.44 -15.92 5.31
C PRO A 154 12.33 -15.41 6.45
N PHE A 155 11.84 -14.43 7.21
CA PHE A 155 12.55 -13.86 8.36
C PHE A 155 11.90 -14.37 9.65
N LYS A 156 12.37 -15.51 10.14
CA LYS A 156 11.82 -16.20 11.32
C LYS A 156 11.70 -15.28 12.54
N ASP A 157 12.71 -14.44 12.77
CA ASP A 157 12.82 -13.57 13.93
C ASP A 157 12.11 -12.21 13.79
N LYS A 158 11.57 -11.89 12.61
CA LYS A 158 10.78 -10.65 12.41
C LYS A 158 9.30 -10.90 12.62
N PRO A 159 8.50 -9.94 13.12
CA PRO A 159 7.04 -10.07 13.10
C PRO A 159 6.52 -10.12 11.65
N TYR A 160 5.22 -10.39 11.46
CA TYR A 160 4.61 -10.30 10.13
C TYR A 160 4.40 -8.84 9.72
N CYS A 161 3.84 -8.02 10.60
CA CYS A 161 3.63 -6.59 10.35
C CYS A 161 4.46 -5.75 11.33
N VAL A 162 5.10 -4.71 10.81
CA VAL A 162 5.89 -3.74 11.60
C VAL A 162 5.29 -2.36 11.41
N PRO A 163 5.16 -1.53 12.46
CA PRO A 163 4.70 -0.15 12.29
C PRO A 163 5.65 0.62 11.38
N GLY A 164 5.08 1.43 10.50
CA GLY A 164 5.83 2.41 9.72
C GLY A 164 6.38 3.55 10.58
N MET A 165 6.66 4.68 9.95
CA MET A 165 7.16 5.89 10.62
C MET A 165 6.13 6.53 11.56
N MET A 166 4.85 6.17 11.45
CA MET A 166 3.73 6.66 12.29
C MET A 166 3.65 8.20 12.37
N ASN A 167 3.99 8.88 11.28
CA ASN A 167 4.07 10.33 11.18
C ASN A 167 3.27 10.92 10.00
N ALA A 168 2.44 10.12 9.32
CA ALA A 168 1.49 10.60 8.33
C ALA A 168 0.11 9.94 8.50
N GLN A 169 -0.95 10.73 8.38
CA GLN A 169 -2.34 10.22 8.41
C GLN A 169 -3.24 10.95 7.41
N ILE A 170 -4.22 10.23 6.87
CA ILE A 170 -5.35 10.87 6.19
C ILE A 170 -6.27 11.47 7.26
N ARG A 171 -6.65 12.74 7.09
CA ARG A 171 -7.75 13.38 7.81
C ARG A 171 -8.87 13.68 6.82
N ASN A 172 -9.93 12.89 6.85
CA ASN A 172 -11.06 13.06 5.96
C ASN A 172 -12.04 14.08 6.55
N THR A 173 -12.21 15.22 5.87
CA THR A 173 -13.16 16.27 6.26
C THR A 173 -14.48 16.19 5.47
N LEU A 174 -14.62 15.24 4.56
CA LEU A 174 -15.81 15.04 3.75
C LEU A 174 -16.93 14.35 4.54
N GLY A 175 -18.16 14.46 4.04
CA GLY A 175 -19.34 13.76 4.56
C GLY A 175 -19.42 12.27 4.18
N SER A 176 -18.47 11.76 3.40
CA SER A 176 -18.41 10.37 2.92
C SER A 176 -17.00 9.80 3.14
N SER A 177 -16.87 8.47 3.16
CA SER A 177 -15.56 7.81 3.29
C SER A 177 -14.66 8.04 2.06
N VAL A 178 -13.36 7.84 2.25
CA VAL A 178 -12.36 7.82 1.18
C VAL A 178 -11.41 6.65 1.44
N SER A 179 -11.13 5.85 0.42
CA SER A 179 -10.15 4.76 0.46
C SER A 179 -8.85 5.16 -0.23
N ALA A 180 -7.73 4.93 0.44
CA ALA A 180 -6.39 4.97 -0.13
C ALA A 180 -5.88 3.55 -0.29
N CYS A 181 -5.57 3.16 -1.53
CA CYS A 181 -5.18 1.81 -1.88
C CYS A 181 -3.67 1.73 -2.05
N GLN A 182 -3.00 1.14 -1.06
CA GLN A 182 -1.56 0.97 -1.08
C GLN A 182 -1.17 -0.10 -2.10
N THR A 183 -0.07 0.17 -2.79
CA THR A 183 0.60 -0.78 -3.68
C THR A 183 1.22 -1.93 -2.88
N VAL A 184 1.06 -3.16 -3.39
CA VAL A 184 1.68 -4.35 -2.78
C VAL A 184 3.16 -4.40 -3.15
N TYR A 185 4.01 -3.98 -2.22
CA TYR A 185 5.46 -4.06 -2.33
C TYR A 185 6.07 -4.79 -1.15
N PRO A 186 6.96 -5.77 -1.37
CA PRO A 186 7.12 -6.55 -2.61
C PRO A 186 5.85 -7.31 -2.98
N GLY A 187 5.60 -7.51 -4.27
CA GLY A 187 4.42 -8.25 -4.72
C GLY A 187 4.09 -8.00 -6.19
N ASN A 188 2.83 -8.23 -6.55
CA ASN A 188 2.34 -8.04 -7.91
C ASN A 188 2.14 -6.56 -8.30
N GLU A 189 2.54 -5.62 -7.43
CA GLU A 189 2.41 -4.18 -7.60
C GLU A 189 0.96 -3.69 -7.80
N ALA A 190 -0.03 -4.48 -7.41
CA ALA A 190 -1.43 -4.05 -7.45
C ALA A 190 -1.73 -3.10 -6.28
N MET A 191 -2.63 -2.14 -6.49
CA MET A 191 -3.05 -1.16 -5.50
C MET A 191 -4.29 -1.63 -4.76
N ILE A 192 -4.09 -2.57 -3.86
CA ILE A 192 -5.19 -3.40 -3.30
C ILE A 192 -5.19 -3.51 -1.78
N ILE A 193 -4.19 -2.93 -1.09
CA ILE A 193 -4.17 -2.90 0.37
C ILE A 193 -4.92 -1.64 0.85
N PRO A 194 -6.09 -1.75 1.50
CA PRO A 194 -6.94 -0.60 1.76
C PRO A 194 -6.62 0.10 3.09
N THR A 195 -6.56 1.43 3.05
CA THR A 195 -6.74 2.31 4.20
C THR A 195 -7.99 3.15 3.97
N VAL A 196 -9.00 3.00 4.83
CA VAL A 196 -10.27 3.74 4.69
C VAL A 196 -10.40 4.79 5.79
N ALA A 197 -10.52 6.06 5.41
CA ALA A 197 -10.90 7.14 6.30
C ALA A 197 -12.40 7.41 6.15
N GLY A 198 -13.17 7.13 7.20
CA GLY A 198 -14.61 7.42 7.25
C GLY A 198 -14.92 8.92 7.28
N PRO A 199 -16.21 9.30 7.20
CA PRO A 199 -16.63 10.70 7.28
C PRO A 199 -16.11 11.38 8.55
N GLY A 200 -15.43 12.52 8.41
CA GLY A 200 -14.89 13.27 9.56
C GLY A 200 -13.79 12.55 10.36
N SER A 201 -13.29 11.40 9.90
CA SER A 201 -12.36 10.55 10.66
C SER A 201 -10.92 10.65 10.15
N THR A 202 -10.01 10.03 10.89
CA THR A 202 -8.60 9.89 10.51
C THR A 202 -8.24 8.43 10.28
N ALA A 203 -7.28 8.17 9.40
CA ALA A 203 -6.69 6.84 9.21
C ALA A 203 -5.17 6.96 8.97
N PRO A 204 -4.33 6.14 9.64
CA PRO A 204 -2.88 6.21 9.47
C PRO A 204 -2.46 5.72 8.09
N LEU A 205 -1.46 6.39 7.51
CA LEU A 205 -0.78 5.91 6.30
C LEU A 205 0.47 5.13 6.68
N ASN A 206 0.70 4.02 6.01
CA ASN A 206 1.95 3.27 6.16
C ASN A 206 3.08 3.98 5.42
N VAL A 207 3.82 4.83 6.13
CA VAL A 207 5.06 5.43 5.64
C VAL A 207 6.20 4.50 6.03
N VAL A 208 6.94 3.99 5.06
CA VAL A 208 8.01 3.00 5.32
C VAL A 208 9.36 3.67 5.63
N PRO A 209 10.20 3.08 6.49
CA PRO A 209 11.56 3.54 6.74
C PRO A 209 12.47 3.29 5.53
N ASN A 210 13.63 3.98 5.45
CA ASN A 210 14.60 3.78 4.36
C ASN A 210 15.23 2.36 4.35
N THR A 211 15.06 1.59 5.42
CA THR A 211 15.51 0.21 5.56
C THR A 211 14.47 -0.81 5.08
N TYR A 212 13.26 -0.36 4.75
CA TYR A 212 12.22 -1.21 4.19
C TYR A 212 12.60 -1.63 2.76
N TRP A 213 12.45 -2.92 2.47
CA TRP A 213 12.58 -3.56 1.15
C TRP A 213 13.24 -2.68 0.05
N LEU A 214 14.57 -2.81 -0.05
CA LEU A 214 15.42 -2.12 -1.04
C LEU A 214 15.36 -0.57 -1.00
N GLY A 215 14.88 0.01 0.11
CA GLY A 215 14.76 1.44 0.31
C GLY A 215 13.62 2.08 -0.49
N THR A 216 12.59 1.32 -0.86
CA THR A 216 11.42 1.85 -1.56
C THR A 216 10.56 2.74 -0.64
N SER A 217 9.62 3.47 -1.25
CA SER A 217 8.56 4.20 -0.57
C SER A 217 7.19 3.53 -0.75
N SER A 218 6.24 3.91 0.08
CA SER A 218 4.84 3.54 -0.09
C SER A 218 4.18 4.44 -1.13
N GLN A 219 3.34 3.84 -1.97
CA GLN A 219 2.47 4.54 -2.91
C GLN A 219 1.03 4.14 -2.67
N PHE A 220 0.15 5.14 -2.62
CA PHE A 220 -1.29 4.96 -2.43
C PHE A 220 -2.05 5.62 -3.57
N TYR A 221 -3.02 4.91 -4.11
CA TYR A 221 -3.95 5.46 -5.09
C TYR A 221 -5.27 5.73 -4.38
N VAL A 222 -5.68 7.00 -4.36
CA VAL A 222 -6.78 7.45 -3.52
C VAL A 222 -8.00 7.67 -4.37
N ASN A 223 -9.07 6.95 -4.01
CA ASN A 223 -10.31 6.89 -4.76
C ASN A 223 -11.21 8.10 -4.45
N LEU A 224 -12.27 8.24 -5.25
CA LEU A 224 -13.29 9.28 -5.06
C LEU A 224 -13.99 9.18 -3.70
N ALA A 225 -14.64 10.27 -3.31
CA ALA A 225 -15.50 10.35 -2.14
C ALA A 225 -16.62 9.30 -2.22
N GLY A 226 -16.91 8.62 -1.10
CA GLY A 226 -17.84 7.49 -1.03
C GLY A 226 -17.20 6.11 -1.23
N SER A 227 -15.87 6.05 -1.38
CA SER A 227 -15.14 4.79 -1.55
C SER A 227 -14.87 4.06 -0.23
N ASP A 228 -14.66 2.75 -0.33
CA ASP A 228 -14.39 1.83 0.78
C ASP A 228 -13.30 0.80 0.37
N ASN A 229 -13.12 -0.25 1.18
CA ASN A 229 -12.12 -1.28 0.90
C ASN A 229 -12.38 -2.05 -0.41
N GLY A 230 -13.63 -2.17 -0.85
CA GLY A 230 -14.02 -2.84 -2.11
C GLY A 230 -13.59 -2.08 -3.36
N HIS A 231 -13.20 -0.80 -3.21
CA HIS A 231 -12.66 0.02 -4.30
C HIS A 231 -11.13 -0.10 -4.42
N CYS A 232 -10.46 -0.82 -3.53
CA CYS A 232 -9.04 -1.16 -3.67
C CYS A 232 -8.87 -2.44 -4.47
N ILE A 233 -9.11 -2.31 -5.76
CA ILE A 233 -9.00 -3.33 -6.79
C ILE A 233 -8.32 -2.72 -8.01
N TRP A 234 -7.82 -3.57 -8.92
CA TRP A 234 -7.42 -3.08 -10.24
C TRP A 234 -8.65 -2.65 -11.03
N GLY A 235 -8.72 -1.37 -11.40
CA GLY A 235 -9.85 -0.77 -12.10
C GLY A 235 -9.73 -0.84 -13.62
N THR A 236 -10.60 -0.09 -14.29
CA THR A 236 -10.64 0.06 -15.75
C THR A 236 -10.74 1.54 -16.12
N PRO A 237 -10.40 1.96 -17.36
CA PRO A 237 -10.45 3.37 -17.76
C PRO A 237 -11.84 4.03 -17.62
N ASP A 238 -12.91 3.25 -17.58
CA ASP A 238 -14.29 3.70 -17.38
C ASP A 238 -14.72 3.71 -15.89
N LYS A 239 -13.92 3.12 -14.99
CA LYS A 239 -14.19 3.01 -13.56
C LYS A 239 -12.99 3.52 -12.76
N PRO A 240 -12.99 4.78 -12.30
CA PRO A 240 -11.83 5.43 -11.68
C PRO A 240 -11.60 4.97 -10.23
N VAL A 241 -11.16 3.72 -10.08
CA VAL A 241 -10.82 3.07 -8.82
C VAL A 241 -9.43 2.45 -8.90
N GLY A 242 -8.75 2.33 -7.76
CA GLY A 242 -7.42 1.76 -7.67
C GLY A 242 -6.45 2.49 -8.58
N ASN A 243 -5.85 1.78 -9.53
CA ASN A 243 -4.89 2.35 -10.50
C ASN A 243 -5.45 3.53 -11.33
N TRP A 244 -6.77 3.64 -11.46
CA TRP A 244 -7.45 4.75 -12.14
C TRP A 244 -8.07 5.78 -11.18
N GLY A 245 -7.79 5.72 -9.88
CA GLY A 245 -8.25 6.72 -8.92
C GLY A 245 -7.66 8.11 -9.20
N PRO A 246 -8.29 9.21 -8.73
CA PRO A 246 -7.90 10.58 -9.08
C PRO A 246 -6.55 11.04 -8.52
N TYR A 247 -6.10 10.45 -7.41
CA TYR A 247 -4.93 10.91 -6.67
C TYR A 247 -3.90 9.81 -6.47
N ILE A 248 -2.64 10.20 -6.44
CA ILE A 248 -1.52 9.37 -5.97
C ILE A 248 -0.89 10.09 -4.78
N PHE A 249 -0.80 9.40 -3.65
CA PHE A 249 -0.03 9.83 -2.49
C PHE A 249 1.25 8.99 -2.38
N GLY A 250 2.37 9.64 -2.08
CA GLY A 250 3.64 8.98 -1.81
C GLY A 250 4.08 9.20 -0.36
N GLY A 251 4.79 8.22 0.22
CA GLY A 251 5.29 8.33 1.58
C GLY A 251 6.49 7.43 1.86
N GLY A 252 7.62 7.99 2.28
CA GLY A 252 8.77 7.20 2.71
C GLY A 252 9.84 8.02 3.42
N GLN A 253 10.65 7.36 4.24
CA GLN A 253 11.83 7.97 4.83
C GLN A 253 13.02 7.90 3.86
N GLY A 254 13.72 9.02 3.68
CA GLY A 254 14.98 9.09 2.96
C GLY A 254 16.16 8.59 3.80
N LYS A 255 17.31 8.42 3.13
CA LYS A 255 18.58 8.07 3.80
C LYS A 255 19.12 9.18 4.71
N ASP A 256 18.65 10.40 4.52
CA ASP A 256 18.93 11.55 5.37
C ASP A 256 18.09 11.57 6.67
N GLY A 257 17.20 10.59 6.84
CA GLY A 257 16.34 10.43 8.02
C GLY A 257 15.04 11.23 7.96
N ASN A 258 14.86 12.08 6.96
CA ASN A 258 13.62 12.83 6.77
C ASN A 258 12.54 11.95 6.14
N THR A 259 11.28 12.21 6.48
CA THR A 259 10.13 11.61 5.78
C THR A 259 9.64 12.55 4.70
N TYR A 260 9.30 12.02 3.52
CA TYR A 260 8.73 12.78 2.42
C TYR A 260 7.32 12.29 2.16
N ILE A 261 6.34 13.20 2.21
CA ILE A 261 4.94 12.93 1.88
C ILE A 261 4.56 13.75 0.66
N SER A 262 4.00 13.12 -0.35
CA SER A 262 3.62 13.79 -1.60
C SER A 262 2.17 13.56 -1.98
N VAL A 263 1.63 14.49 -2.76
CA VAL A 263 0.34 14.36 -3.42
C VAL A 263 0.44 14.87 -4.86
N GLN A 264 -0.23 14.16 -5.76
CA GLN A 264 -0.42 14.56 -7.15
C GLN A 264 -1.76 14.03 -7.68
N TYR A 265 -2.27 14.65 -8.75
CA TYR A 265 -3.29 14.00 -9.57
C TYR A 265 -2.69 12.81 -10.30
N ASN A 266 -3.47 11.74 -10.46
CA ASN A 266 -3.06 10.57 -11.21
C ASN A 266 -3.11 10.85 -12.72
N PRO A 267 -2.00 10.73 -13.46
CA PRO A 267 -2.00 10.91 -14.91
C PRO A 267 -3.00 9.99 -15.62
N LEU A 268 -3.14 8.72 -15.18
CA LEU A 268 -4.07 7.75 -15.78
C LEU A 268 -5.54 8.20 -15.68
N TYR A 269 -5.92 8.86 -14.58
CA TYR A 269 -7.25 9.43 -14.42
C TYR A 269 -7.52 10.53 -15.47
N ILE A 270 -6.53 11.40 -15.69
CA ILE A 270 -6.61 12.50 -16.66
C ILE A 270 -6.63 11.97 -18.10
N GLU A 271 -5.73 11.03 -18.41
CA GLU A 271 -5.61 10.39 -19.73
C GLU A 271 -6.89 9.62 -20.13
N SER A 272 -7.64 9.12 -19.15
CA SER A 272 -8.96 8.50 -19.38
C SER A 272 -10.09 9.49 -19.64
N GLY A 273 -9.79 10.79 -19.68
CA GLY A 273 -10.76 11.85 -19.93
C GLY A 273 -11.51 12.34 -18.70
N PHE A 274 -11.17 11.85 -17.50
CA PHE A 274 -11.73 12.40 -16.27
C PHE A 274 -11.05 13.73 -15.91
N SER A 275 -11.83 14.64 -15.33
CA SER A 275 -11.36 15.98 -14.98
C SER A 275 -10.96 16.05 -13.50
N PRO A 276 -9.70 16.44 -13.18
CA PRO A 276 -9.26 16.79 -11.83
C PRO A 276 -10.06 17.93 -11.16
N LYS A 277 -10.88 18.67 -11.91
CA LYS A 277 -11.73 19.73 -11.36
C LYS A 277 -12.99 19.19 -10.70
N ASP A 278 -13.34 17.94 -10.99
CA ASP A 278 -14.59 17.31 -10.54
C ASP A 278 -14.39 16.45 -9.28
N VAL A 279 -13.23 16.57 -8.63
CA VAL A 279 -12.87 15.81 -7.43
C VAL A 279 -12.63 16.73 -6.23
N TYR A 280 -12.65 16.16 -5.02
CA TYR A 280 -12.44 16.90 -3.77
C TYR A 280 -10.98 17.37 -3.62
N ASN A 281 -10.74 18.50 -2.96
CA ASN A 281 -9.38 19.01 -2.78
C ASN A 281 -8.57 18.22 -1.74
N VAL A 282 -7.24 18.19 -1.90
CA VAL A 282 -6.29 17.60 -0.95
C VAL A 282 -5.24 18.62 -0.54
N GLU A 283 -4.90 18.67 0.75
CA GLU A 283 -3.82 19.49 1.30
C GLU A 283 -3.03 18.68 2.32
N ILE A 284 -1.71 18.74 2.25
CA ILE A 284 -0.83 18.20 3.30
C ILE A 284 -0.67 19.28 4.36
N LYS A 285 -0.99 18.97 5.63
CA LYS A 285 -0.85 19.91 6.76
C LYS A 285 0.18 19.40 7.73
N CYS A 286 0.96 20.31 8.32
CA CYS A 286 1.82 19.94 9.44
C CYS A 286 0.98 19.85 10.72
N LEU A 287 0.94 18.67 11.34
CA LEU A 287 0.20 18.40 12.57
C LEU A 287 1.07 18.60 13.82
N GLN A 288 2.36 18.32 13.70
CA GLN A 288 3.33 18.41 14.79
C GLN A 288 4.71 18.75 14.24
N GLY A 289 5.48 19.53 15.00
CA GLY A 289 6.83 19.92 14.63
C GLY A 289 6.86 20.97 13.50
N ASN A 290 7.99 21.04 12.80
CA ASN A 290 8.20 21.99 11.70
C ASN A 290 8.38 21.21 10.40
N CYS A 291 7.35 21.18 9.58
CA CYS A 291 7.40 20.57 8.25
C CYS A 291 7.91 21.59 7.23
N ASN A 292 8.74 21.15 6.28
CA ASN A 292 9.24 21.99 5.21
C ASN A 292 8.36 21.81 3.98
N PHE A 293 7.71 22.89 3.57
CA PHE A 293 6.83 22.95 2.41
C PHE A 293 7.60 23.39 1.15
N PRO A 294 7.09 23.08 -0.06
CA PRO A 294 7.65 23.60 -1.30
C PRO A 294 7.52 25.12 -1.39
N GLN A 295 8.10 25.72 -2.43
CA GLN A 295 7.96 27.14 -2.72
C GLN A 295 6.48 27.55 -2.73
N GLY A 296 6.16 28.67 -2.06
CA GLY A 296 4.79 29.11 -1.82
C GLY A 296 4.19 28.66 -0.48
N GLY A 297 4.92 27.85 0.30
CA GLY A 297 4.60 27.57 1.71
C GLY A 297 3.39 26.66 1.94
N SER A 298 2.89 26.00 0.90
CA SER A 298 1.78 25.05 0.98
C SER A 298 1.93 23.93 -0.05
N CYS A 299 1.41 22.75 0.28
CA CYS A 299 1.32 21.63 -0.66
C CYS A 299 -0.13 21.15 -0.73
N LYS A 300 -0.81 21.52 -1.83
CA LYS A 300 -2.22 21.20 -2.08
C LYS A 300 -2.48 20.89 -3.54
N CYS A 301 -3.53 20.11 -3.79
CA CYS A 301 -4.15 19.90 -5.09
C CYS A 301 -5.61 20.33 -5.00
N GLU A 302 -5.96 21.43 -5.68
CA GLU A 302 -7.24 22.11 -5.58
C GLU A 302 -7.68 22.64 -6.95
N GLY A 303 -8.94 22.46 -7.31
CA GLY A 303 -9.49 22.96 -8.58
C GLY A 303 -8.77 22.44 -9.82
N GLY A 304 -8.25 21.21 -9.77
CA GLY A 304 -7.50 20.58 -10.85
C GLY A 304 -6.06 21.04 -11.04
N VAL A 305 -5.50 21.80 -10.09
CA VAL A 305 -4.09 22.24 -10.11
C VAL A 305 -3.43 21.90 -8.78
N CYS A 306 -2.15 21.54 -8.78
CA CYS A 306 -1.37 21.34 -7.55
C CYS A 306 -0.37 22.49 -7.32
N SER A 307 0.14 22.63 -6.09
CA SER A 307 1.15 23.65 -5.74
C SER A 307 2.44 23.58 -6.57
N GLY A 308 2.73 22.44 -7.21
CA GLY A 308 3.83 22.26 -8.15
C GLY A 308 3.35 21.57 -9.44
N ASP A 309 4.22 21.59 -10.47
CA ASP A 309 3.88 21.21 -11.85
C ASP A 309 3.29 19.79 -11.99
N ASN A 310 3.73 18.84 -11.16
CA ASN A 310 3.28 17.45 -11.15
C ASN A 310 2.87 16.99 -9.75
N GLY A 311 2.31 17.89 -8.95
CA GLY A 311 2.07 17.65 -7.53
C GLY A 311 3.08 18.36 -6.65
N CYS A 312 3.12 17.98 -5.38
CA CYS A 312 4.02 18.59 -4.41
C CYS A 312 4.40 17.61 -3.30
N THR A 313 5.53 17.90 -2.65
CA THR A 313 6.10 17.07 -1.58
C THR A 313 6.41 17.95 -0.37
N VAL A 314 6.08 17.45 0.82
CA VAL A 314 6.43 18.05 2.11
C VAL A 314 7.48 17.16 2.78
N THR A 315 8.52 17.81 3.30
CA THR A 315 9.56 17.13 4.08
C THR A 315 9.24 17.25 5.56
N LEU A 316 9.25 16.12 6.27
CA LEU A 316 9.03 15.99 7.68
C LEU A 316 10.36 15.61 8.34
N PRO A 317 11.04 16.57 9.00
CA PRO A 317 12.17 16.28 9.86
C PRO A 317 11.81 15.35 11.02
N SER A 318 12.82 14.83 11.71
CA SER A 318 12.63 13.98 12.88
C SER A 318 11.66 14.61 13.90
N GLY A 319 10.65 13.85 14.30
CA GLY A 319 9.60 14.29 15.23
C GLY A 319 8.45 15.10 14.61
N ALA A 320 8.53 15.49 13.32
CA ALA A 320 7.43 16.13 12.62
C ALA A 320 6.37 15.11 12.16
N LYS A 321 5.12 15.56 12.04
CA LYS A 321 3.98 14.74 11.57
C LYS A 321 3.09 15.54 10.62
N ALA A 322 2.48 14.84 9.65
CA ALA A 322 1.54 15.41 8.69
C ALA A 322 0.21 14.64 8.62
#